data_AF-M6FIU1-F1
#
_entry.id   AF-M6FIU1-F1
#
_cell.length_a   1.000
_cell.length_b   1.000
_cell.length_c   1.000
_cell.angle_alpha   90.00
_cell.angle_beta   90.00
_cell.angle_gamma   90.00
#
_symmetry.space_group_name_H-M   'P 1'
#
loop_
_entity.id
_entity.type
_entity.pdbx_description
1 polymer ?
#
loop_
_entity_poly.entity_id
_entity_poly.type
_entity_poly.pdbx_seq_one_letter_code
_entity_poly.pdbx_strand_id
1 'polypeptide(L)'
;MIAAKENLKMAELNLKKAWGGHLPSVTLNNYYTIPEHNTTPNKDITMQLSINVPLLSAGTITAGIKQAESAVRQAELQLSQAKRIATDEIRKAYESSRNSARLLSLYSKALNSVESNLSSQRRGFSFKTVSRLELLISEISFLDSEIAYRRAFYQHSLNTIWYSVAIGELPKLKKLKEEDKTRD
;
A
#
# COMPACT_ATOMS: atom_id res chain seq x y z
N MET A 1 -1.94 5.45 -5.35
CA MET A 1 -2.00 5.84 -6.77
C MET A 1 -2.74 7.16 -7.03
N ILE A 2 -3.84 7.48 -6.35
CA ILE A 2 -4.58 8.75 -6.55
C ILE A 2 -3.68 9.98 -6.32
N ALA A 3 -2.92 9.99 -5.23
CA ALA A 3 -1.95 11.06 -4.95
C ALA A 3 -0.91 11.24 -6.07
N ALA A 4 -0.39 10.16 -6.66
CA ALA A 4 0.58 10.23 -7.75
C ALA A 4 -0.03 10.80 -9.04
N LYS A 5 -1.30 10.50 -9.34
CA LYS A 5 -2.02 11.11 -10.46
C LYS A 5 -2.24 12.60 -10.24
N GLU A 6 -2.60 13.00 -9.03
CA GLU A 6 -2.81 14.42 -8.70
C GLU A 6 -1.50 15.20 -8.80
N ASN A 7 -0.38 14.61 -8.33
CA ASN A 7 0.94 15.22 -8.48
C ASN A 7 1.33 15.45 -9.95
N LEU A 8 1.04 14.50 -10.84
CA LEU A 8 1.27 14.68 -12.28
C LEU A 8 0.44 15.84 -12.82
N LYS A 9 -0.85 15.88 -12.49
CA LYS A 9 -1.74 16.98 -12.90
C LYS A 9 -1.25 18.34 -12.40
N MET A 10 -0.79 18.42 -11.15
CA MET A 10 -0.22 19.65 -10.60
C MET A 10 1.08 20.05 -11.32
N ALA A 11 1.93 19.08 -11.70
CA ALA A 11 3.12 19.35 -12.49
C ALA A 11 2.78 19.89 -13.89
N GLU A 12 1.78 19.34 -14.57
CA GLU A 12 1.29 19.82 -15.86
C GLU A 12 0.71 21.24 -15.77
N LEU A 13 -0.03 21.54 -14.70
CA LEU A 13 -0.55 22.89 -14.44
C LEU A 13 0.59 23.89 -14.18
N ASN A 14 1.62 23.49 -13.46
CA ASN A 14 2.81 24.31 -13.25
C ASN A 14 3.59 24.54 -14.55
N LEU A 15 3.63 23.55 -15.44
CA LEU A 15 4.19 23.74 -16.79
C LEU A 15 3.38 24.79 -17.55
N LYS A 16 2.04 24.67 -17.61
CA LYS A 16 1.19 25.69 -18.26
C LYS A 16 1.38 27.09 -17.65
N LYS A 17 1.54 27.18 -16.33
CA LYS A 17 1.87 28.43 -15.63
C LYS A 17 3.22 28.98 -16.06
N ALA A 18 4.24 28.14 -16.22
CA ALA A 18 5.56 28.54 -16.70
C ALA A 18 5.51 29.08 -18.14
N TRP A 19 4.72 28.44 -19.02
CA TRP A 19 4.43 28.95 -20.37
C TRP A 19 3.73 30.32 -20.33
N GLY A 20 2.81 30.52 -19.38
CA GLY A 20 2.16 31.81 -19.12
C GLY A 20 3.12 32.93 -18.71
N GLY A 21 4.35 32.62 -18.31
CA GLY A 21 5.39 33.62 -18.04
C GLY A 21 5.79 34.44 -19.26
N HIS A 22 5.56 33.94 -20.48
CA HIS A 22 5.74 34.70 -21.73
C HIS A 22 4.59 35.65 -22.05
N LEU A 23 3.48 35.56 -21.32
CA LEU A 23 2.32 36.40 -21.57
C LEU A 23 2.42 37.69 -20.73
N PRO A 24 1.83 38.80 -21.23
CA PRO A 24 1.72 40.00 -20.43
C PRO A 24 0.88 39.73 -19.18
N SER A 25 1.36 40.17 -18.02
CA SER A 25 0.58 40.13 -16.79
C SER A 25 -0.14 41.45 -16.58
N VAL A 26 -1.40 41.39 -16.16
CA VAL A 26 -2.22 42.54 -15.83
C VAL A 26 -2.55 42.47 -14.35
N THR A 27 -2.17 43.49 -13.60
CA THR A 27 -2.42 43.59 -12.16
C THR A 27 -3.24 44.83 -11.90
N LEU A 28 -4.35 44.69 -11.17
CA LEU A 28 -5.18 45.79 -10.72
C LEU A 28 -4.97 45.95 -9.21
N ASN A 29 -4.48 47.10 -8.79
CA ASN A 29 -4.33 47.48 -7.40
C ASN A 29 -5.37 48.54 -7.06
N ASN A 30 -6.09 48.36 -5.95
CA ASN A 30 -7.03 49.34 -5.43
C ASN A 30 -6.55 49.76 -4.04
N TYR A 31 -6.45 51.07 -3.81
CA TYR A 31 -6.10 51.64 -2.53
C TYR A 31 -7.28 52.48 -2.03
N TYR A 32 -7.70 52.19 -0.81
CA TYR A 32 -8.74 52.92 -0.09
C TYR A 32 -8.14 53.48 1.20
N THR A 33 -7.99 54.80 1.27
CA THR A 33 -7.50 55.48 2.47
C THR A 33 -8.69 56.00 3.28
N ILE A 34 -8.75 55.62 4.56
CA ILE A 34 -9.73 56.17 5.51
C ILE A 34 -9.05 57.32 6.26
N PRO A 35 -9.57 58.54 6.20
CA PRO A 35 -8.97 59.68 6.90
C PRO A 35 -9.14 59.57 8.43
N GLU A 36 -8.10 59.95 9.17
CA GLU A 36 -8.16 60.12 10.62
C GLU A 36 -8.80 61.46 11.03
N HIS A 37 -9.35 61.51 12.25
CA HIS A 37 -10.12 62.63 12.78
C HIS A 37 -9.28 63.93 12.80
N ASN A 38 -9.84 65.03 12.28
CA ASN A 38 -9.30 66.41 12.18
C ASN A 38 -8.55 66.83 10.89
N THR A 39 -8.59 66.05 9.81
CA THR A 39 -8.14 66.53 8.48
C THR A 39 -9.31 66.53 7.48
N THR A 40 -9.36 67.51 6.57
CA THR A 40 -10.41 67.68 5.55
C THR A 40 -10.73 66.34 4.87
N PRO A 41 -12.01 65.92 4.76
CA PRO A 41 -12.36 64.59 4.30
C PRO A 41 -12.15 64.50 2.78
N ASN A 42 -10.94 64.14 2.35
CA ASN A 42 -10.71 63.75 0.97
C ASN A 42 -10.80 62.23 0.88
N LYS A 43 -11.92 61.75 0.34
CA LYS A 43 -12.15 60.33 0.12
C LYS A 43 -11.48 59.94 -1.20
N ASP A 44 -10.20 59.61 -1.13
CA ASP A 44 -9.42 59.24 -2.30
C ASP A 44 -9.49 57.73 -2.53
N ILE A 45 -10.20 57.34 -3.59
CA ILE A 45 -10.17 55.97 -4.12
C ILE A 45 -9.16 55.98 -5.28
N THR A 46 -8.03 55.30 -5.10
CA THR A 46 -7.02 55.18 -6.16
C THR A 46 -7.07 53.78 -6.75
N MET A 47 -7.32 53.69 -8.06
CA MET A 47 -7.22 52.46 -8.83
C MET A 47 -6.00 52.56 -9.75
N GLN A 48 -5.08 51.60 -9.63
CA GLN A 48 -3.89 51.51 -10.47
C GLN A 48 -3.92 50.21 -11.26
N LEU A 49 -3.95 50.32 -12.59
CA LEU A 49 -3.81 49.19 -13.50
C LEU A 49 -2.37 49.16 -14.02
N SER A 50 -1.68 48.05 -13.79
CA SER A 50 -0.30 47.83 -14.24
C SER A 50 -0.25 46.65 -15.20
N ILE A 51 0.29 46.88 -16.40
CA ILE A 51 0.50 45.85 -17.43
C ILE A 51 2.01 45.65 -17.58
N ASN A 52 2.49 44.44 -17.37
CA ASN A 52 3.90 44.10 -17.47
C ASN A 52 4.13 43.11 -18.62
N VAL A 53 4.91 43.51 -19.63
CA VAL A 53 5.27 42.69 -20.78
C VAL A 53 6.78 42.42 -20.76
N PRO A 54 7.22 41.17 -20.57
CA PRO A 54 8.65 40.84 -20.61
C PRO A 54 9.17 40.84 -22.06
N LEU A 55 9.93 41.87 -22.44
CA LEU A 55 10.52 42.00 -23.79
C LEU A 55 11.83 41.23 -23.95
N LEU A 56 12.65 41.16 -22.89
CA LEU A 56 13.92 40.44 -22.89
C LEU A 56 14.13 39.77 -21.53
N SER A 57 14.15 38.44 -21.51
CA SER A 57 14.19 37.67 -20.25
C SER A 57 15.51 36.95 -20.01
N ALA A 58 16.54 37.21 -20.83
CA ALA A 58 17.88 36.60 -20.74
C ALA A 58 17.87 35.06 -20.54
N GLY A 59 16.86 34.36 -21.06
CA GLY A 59 16.70 32.90 -20.94
C GLY A 59 16.07 32.39 -19.63
N THR A 60 15.76 33.24 -18.65
CA THR A 60 15.16 32.84 -17.37
C THR A 60 13.81 32.13 -17.52
N ILE A 61 12.93 32.63 -18.38
CA ILE A 61 11.61 32.02 -18.64
C ILE A 61 11.79 30.66 -19.33
N THR A 62 12.67 30.58 -20.34
CA THR A 62 12.97 29.33 -21.05
C THR A 62 13.57 28.27 -20.13
N ALA A 63 14.46 28.68 -19.21
CA ALA A 63 15.01 27.79 -18.19
C ALA A 63 13.92 27.30 -17.23
N GLY A 64 13.00 28.17 -16.81
CA GLY A 64 11.85 27.81 -15.99
C GLY A 64 10.92 26.81 -16.66
N ILE A 65 10.67 26.94 -17.97
CA ILE A 65 9.90 25.98 -18.76
C ILE A 65 10.61 24.62 -18.78
N LYS A 66 11.91 24.58 -19.11
CA LYS A 66 12.68 23.32 -19.11
C LYS A 66 12.70 22.63 -17.75
N GLN A 67 12.76 23.41 -16.66
CA GLN A 67 12.66 22.89 -15.30
C GLN A 67 11.27 22.29 -15.05
N ALA A 68 10.20 22.99 -15.44
CA ALA A 68 8.83 22.49 -15.30
C ALA A 68 8.58 21.22 -16.15
N GLU A 69 9.10 21.15 -17.38
CA GLU A 69 9.05 19.95 -18.21
C GLU A 69 9.75 18.76 -17.56
N SER A 70 10.93 19.00 -16.97
CA SER A 70 11.66 17.98 -16.22
C SER A 70 10.87 17.49 -15.00
N ALA A 71 10.18 18.39 -14.30
CA ALA A 71 9.32 18.05 -13.18
C ALA A 71 8.09 17.22 -13.60
N VAL A 72 7.47 17.53 -14.75
CA VAL A 72 6.39 16.69 -15.33
C VAL A 72 6.90 15.28 -15.61
N ARG A 73 8.04 15.16 -16.29
CA ARG A 73 8.66 13.85 -16.57
C ARG A 73 8.97 13.08 -15.29
N GLN A 74 9.44 13.75 -14.25
CA GLN A 74 9.66 13.13 -12.94
C GLN A 74 8.35 12.60 -12.34
N ALA A 75 7.27 13.37 -12.40
CA ALA A 75 5.96 12.95 -11.90
C ALA A 75 5.37 11.77 -12.69
N GLU A 76 5.56 11.73 -14.01
CA GLU A 76 5.19 10.59 -14.86
C GLU A 76 5.92 9.31 -14.44
N LEU A 77 7.23 9.40 -14.20
CA LEU A 77 8.05 8.28 -13.73
C LEU A 77 7.61 7.80 -12.35
N GLN A 78 7.28 8.72 -11.42
CA GLN A 78 6.74 8.37 -10.10
C GLN A 78 5.40 7.64 -10.21
N LEU A 79 4.50 8.08 -11.10
CA LEU A 79 3.23 7.39 -11.34
C LEU A 79 3.45 5.98 -11.89
N SER A 80 4.35 5.84 -12.87
CA SER A 80 4.74 4.54 -13.43
C SER A 80 5.34 3.63 -12.36
N GLN A 81 6.22 4.15 -11.52
CA GLN A 81 6.81 3.43 -10.38
C GLN A 81 5.73 2.97 -9.39
N ALA A 82 4.81 3.86 -9.00
CA ALA A 82 3.73 3.51 -8.09
C ALA A 82 2.83 2.40 -8.65
N LYS A 83 2.55 2.41 -9.96
CA LYS A 83 1.80 1.33 -10.63
C LYS A 83 2.57 0.01 -10.62
N ARG A 84 3.89 0.06 -10.86
CA ARG A 84 4.76 -1.13 -10.81
C ARG A 84 4.83 -1.72 -9.40
N ILE A 85 4.98 -0.88 -8.38
CA ILE A 85 4.99 -1.29 -6.97
C ILE A 85 3.67 -1.98 -6.63
N ALA A 86 2.52 -1.37 -6.95
CA ALA A 86 1.22 -1.99 -6.68
C ALA A 86 1.06 -3.35 -7.38
N THR A 87 1.51 -3.47 -8.63
CA THR A 87 1.45 -4.74 -9.37
C THR A 87 2.37 -5.80 -8.75
N ASP A 88 3.56 -5.39 -8.31
CA ASP A 88 4.53 -6.27 -7.67
C ASP A 88 4.06 -6.74 -6.28
N GLU A 89 3.46 -5.85 -5.49
CA GLU A 89 2.84 -6.18 -4.21
C GLU A 89 1.74 -7.22 -4.36
N ILE A 90 0.83 -7.03 -5.33
CA ILE A 90 -0.23 -8.01 -5.64
C ILE A 90 0.39 -9.36 -6.04
N ARG A 91 1.41 -9.36 -6.90
CA ARG A 91 2.08 -10.60 -7.33
C ARG A 91 2.75 -11.31 -6.15
N LYS A 92 3.46 -10.58 -5.30
CA LYS A 92 4.12 -11.13 -4.10
C LYS A 92 3.09 -11.71 -3.13
N ALA A 93 1.99 -11.01 -2.89
CA ALA A 93 0.93 -11.47 -2.01
C ALA A 93 0.26 -12.74 -2.57
N TYR A 94 0.01 -12.80 -3.88
CA TYR A 94 -0.52 -13.99 -4.56
C TYR A 94 0.41 -15.19 -4.41
N GLU A 95 1.69 -15.05 -4.75
CA GLU A 95 2.66 -16.15 -4.63
C GLU A 95 2.84 -16.59 -3.18
N SER A 96 2.83 -15.66 -2.23
CA SER A 96 2.90 -15.96 -0.79
C SER A 96 1.67 -16.72 -0.28
N SER A 97 0.47 -16.38 -0.75
CA SER A 97 -0.75 -17.12 -0.43
C SER A 97 -0.72 -18.52 -1.05
N ARG A 98 -0.33 -18.65 -2.32
CA ARG A 98 -0.20 -19.93 -3.01
C ARG A 98 0.84 -20.85 -2.37
N ASN A 99 2.00 -20.31 -2.01
CA ASN A 99 3.06 -21.07 -1.35
C ASN A 99 2.63 -21.52 0.06
N SER A 100 1.99 -20.65 0.83
CA SER A 100 1.48 -21.02 2.16
C SER A 100 0.40 -22.10 2.11
N ALA A 101 -0.47 -22.09 1.09
CA ALA A 101 -1.44 -23.16 0.87
C ALA A 101 -0.74 -24.52 0.59
N ARG A 102 0.33 -24.50 -0.22
CA ARG A 102 1.12 -25.71 -0.49
C ARG A 102 1.82 -26.20 0.77
N LEU A 103 2.45 -25.31 1.54
CA LEU A 103 3.09 -25.66 2.81
C LEU A 103 2.09 -26.26 3.80
N LEU A 104 0.91 -25.66 3.94
CA LEU A 104 -0.17 -26.19 4.78
C LEU A 104 -0.53 -27.64 4.39
N SER A 105 -0.67 -27.92 3.09
CA SER A 105 -0.96 -29.27 2.61
C SER A 105 0.17 -30.26 2.91
N LEU A 106 1.43 -29.82 2.88
CA LEU A 106 2.59 -30.65 3.20
C LEU A 106 2.64 -30.96 4.71
N TYR A 107 2.42 -29.95 5.56
CA TYR A 107 2.37 -30.15 7.02
C TYR A 107 1.19 -31.02 7.44
N SER A 108 0.04 -30.91 6.77
CA SER A 108 -1.10 -31.81 6.99
C SER A 108 -0.74 -33.27 6.68
N LYS A 109 -0.05 -33.52 5.55
CA LYS A 109 0.42 -34.88 5.21
C LYS A 109 1.46 -35.39 6.20
N ALA A 110 2.38 -34.54 6.64
CA ALA A 110 3.39 -34.90 7.64
C ALA A 110 2.73 -35.26 8.97
N LEU A 111 1.74 -34.48 9.42
CA LEU A 111 0.98 -34.75 10.64
C LEU A 111 0.29 -36.12 10.56
N ASN A 112 -0.42 -36.41 9.47
CA ASN A 112 -1.08 -37.71 9.27
C ASN A 112 -0.08 -38.88 9.31
N SER A 113 1.12 -38.68 8.75
CA SER A 113 2.18 -39.71 8.78
C SER A 113 2.69 -39.97 10.20
N VAL A 114 2.92 -38.91 10.97
CA VAL A 114 3.39 -39.03 12.36
C VAL A 114 2.30 -39.57 13.28
N GLU A 115 1.03 -39.22 13.04
CA GLU A 115 -0.13 -39.78 13.72
C GLU A 115 -0.24 -41.30 13.48
N SER A 116 -0.07 -41.75 12.23
CA SER A 116 -0.03 -43.18 11.91
C SER A 116 1.12 -43.91 12.61
N ASN A 117 2.30 -43.29 12.70
CA ASN A 117 3.43 -43.85 13.45
C ASN A 117 3.10 -43.94 14.95
N LEU A 118 2.58 -42.87 15.55
CA LEU A 118 2.16 -42.85 16.95
C LEU A 118 1.13 -43.93 17.25
N SER A 119 0.14 -44.13 16.38
CA SER A 119 -0.86 -45.20 16.52
C SER A 119 -0.21 -46.59 16.54
N SER A 120 0.86 -46.79 15.76
CA SER A 120 1.59 -48.06 15.68
C SER A 120 2.48 -48.27 16.91
N GLN A 121 3.16 -47.23 17.38
CA GLN A 121 3.94 -47.25 18.63
C GLN A 121 3.04 -47.50 19.84
N ARG A 122 1.84 -46.89 19.89
CA ARG A 122 0.83 -47.15 20.93
C ARG A 122 0.40 -48.62 20.96
N ARG A 123 0.12 -49.22 19.79
CA ARG A 123 -0.19 -50.66 19.69
C ARG A 123 0.98 -51.53 20.15
N GLY A 124 2.20 -51.21 19.71
CA GLY A 124 3.41 -51.92 20.14
C GLY A 124 3.64 -51.84 21.65
N PHE A 125 3.36 -50.69 22.26
CA PHE A 125 3.40 -50.53 23.71
C PHE A 125 2.35 -51.40 24.43
N SER A 126 1.12 -51.49 23.90
CA SER A 126 0.08 -52.39 24.43
C SER A 126 0.49 -53.86 24.38
N PHE A 127 1.22 -54.27 23.34
CA PHE A 127 1.80 -55.63 23.22
C PHE A 127 3.16 -55.79 23.94
N LYS A 128 3.62 -54.77 24.68
CA LYS A 128 4.93 -54.73 25.36
C LYS A 128 6.14 -54.94 24.43
N THR A 129 5.99 -54.69 23.13
CA THR A 129 7.07 -54.78 22.13
C THR A 129 7.82 -53.47 21.93
N VAL A 130 7.26 -52.36 22.44
CA VAL A 130 7.84 -51.01 22.40
C VAL A 130 7.98 -50.50 23.82
N SER A 131 9.06 -49.79 24.11
CA SER A 131 9.33 -49.21 25.43
C SER A 131 8.50 -47.95 25.69
N ARG A 132 8.29 -47.62 26.98
CA ARG A 132 7.59 -46.37 27.36
C ARG A 132 8.33 -45.11 26.85
N LEU A 133 9.66 -45.16 26.75
CA LEU A 133 10.48 -44.06 26.25
C LEU A 133 10.23 -43.82 24.76
N GLU A 134 10.17 -44.88 23.95
CA GLU A 134 9.88 -44.77 22.50
C GLU A 134 8.47 -44.23 22.25
N LEU A 135 7.48 -44.68 23.03
CA LEU A 135 6.13 -44.11 22.97
C LEU A 135 6.15 -42.60 23.27
N LEU A 136 6.85 -42.18 24.33
CA LEU A 136 6.96 -40.77 24.71
C LEU A 136 7.63 -39.95 23.60
N ILE A 137 8.71 -40.45 23.00
CA ILE A 137 9.38 -39.80 21.86
C ILE A 137 8.41 -39.64 20.68
N SER A 138 7.60 -40.66 20.40
CA SER A 138 6.59 -40.58 19.33
C SER A 138 5.47 -39.58 19.64
N GLU A 139 5.07 -39.44 20.90
CA GLU A 139 4.07 -38.44 21.31
C GLU A 139 4.62 -37.02 21.21
N ILE A 140 5.88 -36.79 21.59
CA ILE A 140 6.58 -35.52 21.40
C ILE A 140 6.65 -35.18 19.90
N SER A 141 7.04 -36.14 19.06
CA SER A 141 7.12 -35.94 17.60
C SER A 141 5.76 -35.58 16.98
N PHE A 142 4.67 -36.19 17.47
CA PHE A 142 3.30 -35.83 17.07
C PHE A 142 2.97 -34.40 17.47
N LEU A 143 3.25 -34.02 18.73
CA LEU A 143 2.97 -32.68 19.23
C LEU A 143 3.76 -31.60 18.45
N ASP A 144 5.03 -31.86 18.16
CA ASP A 144 5.87 -30.97 17.35
C ASP A 144 5.27 -30.77 15.94
N SER A 145 4.82 -31.86 15.32
CA SER A 145 4.17 -31.83 14.00
C SER A 145 2.83 -31.10 14.03
N GLU A 146 2.05 -31.26 15.11
CA GLU A 146 0.77 -30.56 15.30
C GLU A 146 0.99 -29.05 15.45
N ILE A 147 1.98 -28.65 16.26
CA ILE A 147 2.37 -27.24 16.42
C ILE A 147 2.81 -26.65 15.07
N ALA A 148 3.63 -27.38 14.30
CA ALA A 148 4.07 -26.95 12.98
C ALA A 148 2.89 -26.76 12.00
N TYR A 149 1.94 -27.70 11.98
CA TYR A 149 0.72 -27.59 11.18
C TYR A 149 -0.12 -26.38 11.58
N ARG A 150 -0.37 -26.18 12.89
CA ARG A 150 -1.14 -25.01 13.39
C ARG A 150 -0.47 -23.70 13.01
N ARG A 151 0.86 -23.61 13.13
CA ARG A 151 1.62 -22.43 12.68
C ARG A 151 1.45 -22.19 11.19
N ALA A 152 1.55 -23.23 10.36
CA ALA A 152 1.33 -23.12 8.91
C ALA A 152 -0.10 -22.67 8.57
N PHE A 153 -1.10 -23.15 9.32
CA PHE A 153 -2.49 -22.75 9.16
C PHE A 153 -2.71 -21.26 9.44
N TYR A 154 -2.17 -20.75 10.56
CA TYR A 154 -2.25 -19.33 10.87
C TYR A 154 -1.50 -18.47 9.85
N GLN A 155 -0.31 -18.89 9.42
CA GLN A 155 0.45 -18.18 8.40
C GLN A 155 -0.31 -18.13 7.07
N HIS A 156 -0.93 -19.23 6.66
CA HIS A 156 -1.75 -19.27 5.44
C HIS A 156 -2.97 -18.33 5.54
N SER A 157 -3.62 -18.31 6.69
CA SER A 157 -4.74 -17.40 6.96
C SER A 157 -4.32 -15.94 6.86
N LEU A 158 -3.19 -15.57 7.46
CA LEU A 158 -2.61 -14.22 7.35
C LEU A 158 -2.24 -13.87 5.90
N ASN A 159 -1.57 -14.78 5.18
CA ASN A 159 -1.18 -14.53 3.79
C ASN A 159 -2.39 -14.36 2.87
N THR A 160 -3.49 -15.04 3.17
CA THR A 160 -4.76 -14.87 2.44
C THR A 160 -5.37 -13.51 2.71
N ILE A 161 -5.34 -13.03 3.96
CA ILE A 161 -5.79 -11.67 4.31
C ILE A 161 -4.93 -10.61 3.61
N TRP A 162 -3.60 -10.76 3.65
CA TRP A 162 -2.68 -9.85 2.96
C TRP A 162 -2.92 -9.80 1.46
N TYR A 163 -3.20 -10.95 0.84
CA TYR A 163 -3.58 -11.01 -0.57
C TYR A 163 -4.88 -10.25 -0.84
N SER A 164 -5.93 -10.47 -0.06
CA SER A 164 -7.20 -9.75 -0.21
C SER A 164 -7.05 -8.24 -0.05
N VAL A 165 -6.26 -7.79 0.93
CA VAL A 165 -5.95 -6.37 1.12
C VAL A 165 -5.17 -5.80 -0.07
N ALA A 166 -4.20 -6.54 -0.61
CA ALA A 166 -3.40 -6.10 -1.77
C ALA A 166 -4.24 -5.93 -3.05
N ILE A 167 -5.25 -6.78 -3.26
CA ILE A 167 -6.19 -6.64 -4.39
C ILE A 167 -7.27 -5.57 -4.15
N GLY A 168 -7.36 -5.02 -2.94
CA GLY A 168 -8.34 -4.00 -2.58
C GLY A 168 -9.75 -4.54 -2.33
N GLU A 169 -9.93 -5.86 -2.28
CA GLU A 169 -11.19 -6.48 -1.86
C GLU A 169 -11.17 -6.64 -0.34
N LEU A 170 -12.16 -6.06 0.34
CA LEU A 170 -12.33 -6.27 1.78
C LEU A 170 -12.44 -7.79 2.05
N PRO A 171 -11.63 -8.34 2.98
CA PRO A 171 -11.58 -9.78 3.19
C PRO A 171 -12.96 -10.28 3.66
N LYS A 172 -13.66 -11.01 2.79
CA LYS A 172 -14.74 -11.88 3.24
C LYS A 172 -14.08 -13.03 3.99
N LEU A 173 -13.98 -12.90 5.32
CA LEU A 173 -13.57 -13.99 6.17
C LEU A 173 -14.47 -15.18 5.83
N LYS A 174 -13.89 -16.25 5.26
CA LYS A 174 -14.58 -17.52 5.17
C LYS A 174 -14.82 -17.90 6.63
N LYS A 175 -16.05 -17.69 7.11
CA LYS A 175 -16.45 -18.06 8.47
C LYS A 175 -15.94 -19.48 8.68
N LEU A 176 -15.21 -19.68 9.78
CA LEU A 176 -14.88 -21.00 10.28
C LEU A 176 -16.15 -21.83 10.11
N LYS A 177 -16.06 -22.92 9.33
CA LYS A 177 -17.11 -23.93 9.40
C LYS A 177 -17.15 -24.30 10.88
N GLU A 178 -18.20 -23.87 11.56
CA GLU A 178 -18.63 -24.39 12.86
C GLU A 178 -18.99 -25.87 12.63
N GLU A 179 -17.99 -26.69 12.34
CA GLU A 179 -18.02 -28.12 12.56
C GLU A 179 -17.47 -28.36 13.95
N ASP A 180 -18.17 -27.80 14.95
CA ASP A 180 -18.55 -28.54 16.15
C ASP A 180 -19.61 -27.75 16.91
N LYS A 181 -20.65 -28.46 17.36
CA LYS A 181 -21.63 -28.08 18.40
C LYS A 181 -22.90 -27.30 18.00
N THR A 182 -23.87 -28.02 17.44
CA THR A 182 -25.20 -28.29 18.07
C THR A 182 -25.77 -29.56 17.40
N ARG A 183 -25.66 -30.72 18.06
CA ARG A 183 -26.79 -31.39 18.74
C ARG A 183 -27.98 -31.68 17.81
N ASP A 184 -28.08 -32.94 17.37
CA ASP A 184 -28.94 -33.93 18.05
C ASP A 184 -28.11 -35.16 18.41
#